data_AF-A0AAU3J7J1-F1
#
_entry.id   AF-A0AAU3J7J1-F1
#
_cell.length_a   1.000
_cell.length_b   1.000
_cell.length_c   1.000
_cell.angle_alpha   90.00
_cell.angle_beta   90.00
_cell.angle_gamma   90.00
#
_symmetry.space_group_name_H-M   'P 1'
#
loop_
_entity.id
_entity.type
_entity.pdbx_description
1 polymer ?
#
loop_
_entity_poly.entity_id
_entity_poly.type
_entity_poly.pdbx_seq_one_letter_code
_entity_poly.pdbx_strand_id
1 'polypeptide(L)'
;MTDVNAPSVTILGRPEVRYHSSCLTSALKMAFSLRIIQPSVPGFRANKFTDYAEPFRIIQKDPRLDDFFETVDTQPHLHLVHRQRAKFDLTCALTTQGIALEHLTPSALLHYSLENTRGHHLARRPLALTSGAPRVRCRGRPSSHRTRRRQRNPRRQF
;
A
#
# COMPACT_ATOMS: atom_id res chain seq x y z
N MET A 1 -2.88 -36.48 8.03
CA MET A 1 -1.73 -35.81 7.40
C MET A 1 -2.03 -34.32 7.40
N THR A 2 -1.62 -33.61 8.45
CA THR A 2 -1.80 -32.16 8.61
C THR A 2 -0.45 -31.56 8.94
N ASP A 3 0.19 -31.00 7.92
CA ASP A 3 1.43 -30.27 8.05
C ASP A 3 1.09 -28.84 8.53
N VAL A 4 1.01 -28.67 9.86
CA VAL A 4 0.74 -27.40 10.53
C VAL A 4 1.95 -27.05 11.36
N ASN A 5 3.07 -26.76 10.71
CA ASN A 5 4.15 -26.00 11.35
C ASN A 5 5.09 -25.37 10.32
N ALA A 6 4.59 -24.46 9.50
CA ALA A 6 5.48 -23.55 8.77
C ALA A 6 6.03 -22.54 9.81
N PRO A 7 7.34 -22.55 10.12
CA PRO A 7 7.91 -21.57 11.03
C PRO A 7 7.75 -20.16 10.44
N SER A 8 7.37 -19.19 11.28
CA SER A 8 7.37 -17.78 10.91
C SER A 8 8.76 -17.42 10.38
N VAL A 9 8.85 -17.07 9.10
CA VAL A 9 10.10 -16.67 8.46
C VAL A 9 10.53 -15.34 9.09
N THR A 10 11.32 -15.44 10.13
CA THR A 10 12.02 -14.30 10.73
C THR A 10 13.13 -13.93 9.76
N ILE A 11 12.94 -12.82 9.03
CA ILE A 11 13.95 -12.31 8.12
C ILE A 11 15.25 -12.10 8.91
N LEU A 12 16.32 -12.71 8.41
CA LEU A 12 17.69 -12.72 8.92
C LEU A 12 18.30 -11.30 8.94
N GLY A 13 17.81 -10.43 9.81
CA GLY A 13 18.57 -9.26 10.23
C GLY A 13 19.65 -9.72 11.20
N ARG A 14 20.93 -9.46 10.89
CA ARG A 14 21.98 -9.56 11.94
C ARG A 14 21.54 -8.66 13.10
N PRO A 15 21.46 -9.17 14.34
CA PRO A 15 20.95 -8.40 15.49
C PRO A 15 21.75 -7.11 15.75
N GLU A 16 23.02 -7.09 15.31
CA GLU A 16 23.95 -5.97 15.46
C GLU A 16 23.78 -4.85 14.42
N VAL A 17 23.03 -5.09 13.33
CA VAL A 17 22.90 -4.13 12.22
C VAL A 17 21.46 -3.63 12.18
N ARG A 18 21.25 -2.36 12.60
CA ARG A 18 19.98 -1.67 12.37
C ARG A 18 19.82 -1.44 10.87
N TYR A 19 19.12 -2.34 10.20
CA TYR A 19 18.61 -2.04 8.86
C TYR A 19 17.60 -0.91 9.00
N HIS A 20 17.98 0.27 8.50
CA HIS A 20 17.05 1.38 8.40
C HIS A 20 15.99 0.97 7.37
N SER A 21 14.74 0.81 7.82
CA SER A 21 13.64 0.33 6.96
C SER A 21 13.50 1.15 5.67
N SER A 22 13.85 2.43 5.72
CA SER A 22 13.92 3.32 4.55
C SER A 22 14.95 2.88 3.50
N CYS A 23 16.07 2.27 3.89
CA CYS A 23 17.07 1.74 2.96
C CYS A 23 16.54 0.50 2.23
N LEU A 24 15.90 -0.43 2.96
CA LEU A 24 15.28 -1.61 2.34
C LEU A 24 14.12 -1.25 1.42
N THR A 25 13.25 -0.31 1.84
CA THR A 25 12.17 0.18 0.98
C THR A 25 12.74 0.85 -0.27
N SER A 26 13.82 1.63 -0.16
CA SER A 26 14.47 2.27 -1.31
C SER A 26 15.08 1.24 -2.27
N ALA A 27 15.79 0.23 -1.75
CA ALA A 27 16.34 -0.85 -2.56
C ALA A 27 15.23 -1.64 -3.29
N LEU A 28 14.13 -1.95 -2.60
CA LEU A 28 12.96 -2.58 -3.22
C LEU A 28 12.32 -1.71 -4.31
N LYS A 29 12.19 -0.39 -4.08
CA LYS A 29 11.71 0.54 -5.11
C LYS A 29 12.56 0.43 -6.38
N MET A 30 13.89 0.41 -6.25
CA MET A 30 14.80 0.29 -7.39
C MET A 30 14.69 -1.07 -8.07
N ALA A 31 14.65 -2.17 -7.32
CA ALA A 31 14.50 -3.52 -7.86
C ALA A 31 13.18 -3.69 -8.63
N PHE A 32 12.09 -3.12 -8.13
CA PHE A 32 10.79 -3.12 -8.81
C PHE A 32 10.77 -2.20 -10.03
N SER A 33 11.44 -1.05 -9.95
CA SER A 33 11.53 -0.11 -11.06
C SER A 33 12.35 -0.65 -12.23
N LEU A 34 13.38 -1.45 -11.94
CA LEU A 34 14.12 -2.22 -12.93
C LEU A 34 13.36 -3.47 -13.40
N ARG A 35 12.23 -3.80 -12.77
CA ARG A 35 11.46 -5.03 -12.95
C ARG A 35 12.30 -6.31 -12.77
N ILE A 36 13.38 -6.25 -11.99
CA ILE A 36 14.18 -7.44 -11.62
C ILE A 36 13.34 -8.37 -10.74
N ILE A 37 12.53 -7.77 -9.87
CA ILE A 37 11.54 -8.46 -9.06
C ILE A 37 10.18 -7.91 -9.44
N GLN A 38 9.26 -8.79 -9.84
CA GLN A 38 7.89 -8.44 -10.15
C GLN A 38 7.00 -8.74 -8.93
N PRO A 39 6.55 -7.72 -8.19
CA PRO A 39 5.67 -7.91 -7.04
C PRO A 39 4.24 -8.18 -7.49
N SER A 40 3.50 -8.94 -6.68
CA SER A 40 2.04 -8.98 -6.80
C SER A 40 1.41 -7.67 -6.29
N VAL A 41 0.20 -7.33 -6.77
CA VAL A 41 -0.56 -6.15 -6.30
C VAL A 41 -0.68 -6.08 -4.76
N PRO A 42 -1.09 -7.16 -4.04
CA PRO A 42 -1.17 -7.11 -2.58
C PRO A 42 0.21 -6.96 -1.92
N GLY A 43 1.27 -7.60 -2.45
CA GLY A 43 2.63 -7.46 -1.92
C GLY A 43 3.18 -6.04 -2.08
N PHE A 44 2.86 -5.39 -3.22
CA PHE A 44 3.23 -4.01 -3.47
C PHE A 44 2.47 -3.05 -2.54
N ARG A 45 1.16 -3.25 -2.37
CA ARG A 45 0.28 -2.41 -1.53
C ARG A 45 0.50 -2.59 -0.02
N ALA A 46 1.11 -3.69 0.41
CA ALA A 46 1.51 -3.89 1.81
C ALA A 46 2.60 -2.91 2.26
N ASN A 47 3.34 -2.32 1.32
CA ASN A 47 4.44 -1.40 1.57
C ASN A 47 4.07 0.05 1.18
N LYS A 48 4.68 1.03 1.86
CA LYS A 48 4.52 2.45 1.52
C LYS A 48 5.66 2.91 0.62
N PHE A 49 5.43 2.84 -0.70
CA PHE A 49 6.36 3.36 -1.69
C PHE A 49 6.00 4.81 -2.08
N THR A 50 6.32 5.76 -1.21
CA THR A 50 6.16 7.19 -1.52
C THR A 50 7.04 7.54 -2.72
N ASP A 51 6.52 8.37 -3.64
CA ASP A 51 7.24 8.83 -4.84
C ASP A 51 7.84 7.67 -5.65
N TYR A 52 7.07 6.60 -5.87
CA TYR A 52 7.50 5.47 -6.71
C TYR A 52 7.49 5.82 -8.20
N ALA A 53 6.54 6.66 -8.61
CA ALA A 53 6.28 6.94 -10.02
C ALA A 53 7.48 7.60 -10.72
N GLU A 54 8.16 8.53 -10.03
CA GLU A 54 9.27 9.30 -10.60
C GLU A 54 10.55 8.45 -10.81
N PRO A 55 11.06 7.70 -9.81
CA PRO A 55 12.15 6.75 -10.03
C PRO A 55 11.84 5.73 -11.12
N PHE A 56 10.60 5.21 -11.17
CA PHE A 56 10.18 4.27 -12.20
C PHE A 56 10.33 4.86 -13.60
N ARG A 57 9.84 6.09 -13.80
CA ARG A 57 9.95 6.82 -15.08
C ARG A 57 11.40 6.97 -15.52
N ILE A 58 12.25 7.50 -14.63
CA ILE A 58 13.68 7.76 -14.91
C ILE A 58 14.42 6.46 -15.30
N ILE A 59 14.11 5.35 -14.63
CA ILE A 59 14.77 4.07 -14.84
C ILE A 59 14.31 3.39 -16.12
N GLN A 60 13.01 3.44 -16.41
CA GLN A 60 12.44 2.78 -17.61
C GLN A 60 12.88 3.46 -18.90
N LYS A 61 13.17 4.78 -18.87
CA LYS A 61 13.58 5.57 -20.05
C LYS A 61 12.63 5.39 -21.24
N ASP A 62 11.33 5.29 -20.95
CA ASP A 62 10.26 5.12 -21.95
C ASP A 62 9.69 6.50 -22.32
N PRO A 63 9.89 6.99 -23.56
CA PRO A 63 9.40 8.31 -23.97
C PRO A 63 7.88 8.45 -23.83
N ARG A 64 7.12 7.37 -24.04
CA ARG A 64 5.66 7.40 -23.92
C ARG A 64 5.22 7.61 -22.47
N LEU A 65 6.05 7.16 -21.53
CA LEU A 65 5.82 7.38 -20.12
C LEU A 65 6.11 8.83 -19.72
N ASP A 66 7.12 9.46 -20.33
CA ASP A 66 7.37 10.88 -20.17
C ASP A 66 6.19 11.73 -20.69
N ASP A 67 5.72 11.45 -21.90
CA ASP A 67 4.56 12.12 -22.50
C ASP A 67 3.31 11.98 -21.61
N PHE A 68 3.09 10.79 -21.04
CA PHE A 68 1.98 10.58 -20.10
C PHE A 68 2.13 11.44 -18.85
N PHE A 69 3.33 11.51 -18.27
CA PHE A 69 3.56 12.30 -17.06
C PHE A 69 3.34 13.80 -17.33
N GLU A 70 3.83 14.29 -18.47
CA GLU A 70 3.61 15.67 -18.90
C GLU A 70 2.12 15.96 -19.14
N THR A 71 1.41 15.05 -19.83
CA THR A 71 -0.04 15.18 -20.06
C THR A 71 -0.82 15.26 -18.74
N VAL A 72 -0.45 14.45 -17.74
CA VAL A 72 -1.08 14.50 -16.42
C VAL A 72 -0.76 15.79 -15.67
N ASP A 73 0.47 16.32 -15.79
CA ASP A 73 0.88 17.54 -15.11
C ASP A 73 0.30 18.82 -15.71
N THR A 74 0.10 18.83 -17.03
CA THR A 74 -0.49 19.98 -17.74
C THR A 74 -2.00 20.08 -17.55
N GLN A 75 -2.65 19.04 -17.02
CA GLN A 75 -4.11 18.99 -16.90
C GLN A 75 -4.65 19.96 -15.84
N PRO A 76 -5.31 21.08 -16.21
CA PRO A 76 -5.60 22.18 -15.30
C PRO A 76 -6.67 21.85 -14.26
N HIS A 77 -7.54 20.88 -14.53
CA HIS A 77 -8.64 20.49 -13.65
C HIS A 77 -8.27 19.39 -12.64
N LEU A 78 -7.08 18.78 -12.74
CA LEU A 78 -6.62 17.78 -11.78
C LEU A 78 -5.87 18.44 -10.64
N HIS A 79 -6.33 18.25 -9.40
CA HIS A 79 -5.57 18.61 -8.22
C HIS A 79 -4.27 17.79 -8.11
N LEU A 80 -3.23 18.34 -7.48
CA LEU A 80 -1.91 17.71 -7.34
C LEU A 80 -1.98 16.26 -6.83
N VAL A 81 -2.83 16.01 -5.83
CA VAL A 81 -3.02 14.66 -5.25
C VAL A 81 -3.55 13.66 -6.29
N HIS A 82 -4.44 14.09 -7.19
CA HIS A 82 -4.98 13.24 -8.25
C HIS A 82 -3.97 12.97 -9.35
N ARG A 83 -3.14 13.96 -9.70
CA ARG A 83 -2.02 13.79 -10.64
C ARG A 83 -1.01 12.77 -10.14
N GLN A 84 -0.59 12.91 -8.89
CA GLN A 84 0.34 11.96 -8.25
C GLN A 84 -0.26 10.56 -8.16
N ARG A 85 -1.55 10.46 -7.85
CA ARG A 85 -2.24 9.17 -7.79
C ARG A 85 -2.35 8.49 -9.15
N ALA A 86 -2.65 9.25 -10.21
CA ALA A 86 -2.70 8.72 -11.57
C ALA A 86 -1.34 8.17 -12.01
N LYS A 87 -0.26 8.94 -11.81
CA LYS A 87 1.12 8.50 -12.08
C LYS A 87 1.51 7.26 -11.28
N PHE A 88 1.15 7.24 -10.00
CA PHE A 88 1.42 6.10 -9.13
C PHE A 88 0.65 4.84 -9.56
N ASP A 89 -0.65 4.95 -9.80
CA ASP A 89 -1.48 3.79 -10.15
C ASP A 89 -1.07 3.23 -11.53
N LEU A 90 -0.71 4.09 -12.49
CA LEU A 90 -0.15 3.65 -13.78
C LEU A 90 1.15 2.87 -13.59
N THR A 91 2.14 3.47 -12.92
CA THR A 91 3.46 2.83 -12.71
C THR A 91 3.35 1.54 -11.90
N CYS A 92 2.41 1.48 -10.94
CA CYS A 92 2.09 0.27 -10.19
C CYS A 92 1.49 -0.83 -11.08
N ALA A 93 0.58 -0.48 -11.99
CA ALA A 93 0.02 -1.44 -12.95
C ALA A 93 1.11 -2.01 -13.87
N LEU A 94 1.96 -1.15 -14.44
CA LEU A 94 3.09 -1.56 -15.30
C LEU A 94 4.09 -2.46 -14.54
N THR A 95 4.37 -2.14 -13.28
CA THR A 95 5.29 -2.92 -12.43
C THR A 95 4.71 -4.29 -12.10
N THR A 96 3.47 -4.34 -11.60
CA THR A 96 2.87 -5.60 -11.09
C THR A 96 2.50 -6.56 -12.21
N GLN A 97 2.23 -6.05 -13.41
CA GLN A 97 1.95 -6.87 -14.60
C GLN A 97 3.19 -7.17 -15.44
N GLY A 98 4.30 -6.45 -15.19
CA GLY A 98 5.55 -6.68 -15.93
C GLY A 98 5.49 -6.24 -17.40
N ILE A 99 4.62 -5.27 -17.72
CA ILE A 99 4.38 -4.81 -19.10
C ILE A 99 4.93 -3.40 -19.33
N ALA A 100 5.39 -3.14 -20.55
CA ALA A 100 5.70 -1.80 -21.04
C ALA A 100 4.43 -0.98 -21.30
N LEU A 101 4.55 0.35 -21.41
CA LEU A 101 3.38 1.21 -21.61
C LEU A 101 2.69 0.93 -22.96
N GLU A 102 3.42 0.49 -23.98
CA GLU A 102 2.88 0.10 -25.28
C GLU A 102 1.92 -1.10 -25.23
N HIS A 103 2.07 -1.97 -24.24
CA HIS A 103 1.23 -3.14 -24.02
C HIS A 103 0.10 -2.88 -23.03
N LEU A 104 -0.03 -1.65 -22.53
CA LEU A 104 -1.08 -1.28 -21.60
C LEU A 104 -2.41 -1.17 -22.33
N THR A 105 -3.19 -2.24 -22.27
CA THR A 105 -4.56 -2.28 -22.78
C THR A 105 -5.57 -1.81 -21.72
N PRO A 106 -6.78 -1.39 -22.12
CA PRO A 106 -7.86 -1.12 -21.16
C PRO A 106 -8.16 -2.34 -20.26
N SER A 107 -8.11 -3.55 -20.83
CA SER A 107 -8.29 -4.80 -20.07
C SER A 107 -7.21 -5.00 -19.00
N ALA A 108 -5.96 -4.67 -19.30
CA ALA A 108 -4.85 -4.69 -18.35
C ALA A 108 -5.09 -3.73 -17.17
N LEU A 109 -5.55 -2.50 -17.44
CA LEU A 109 -5.90 -1.54 -16.38
C LEU A 109 -7.09 -2.00 -15.52
N LEU A 110 -8.13 -2.58 -16.15
CA LEU A 110 -9.26 -3.13 -15.41
C LEU A 110 -8.85 -4.31 -14.52
N HIS A 111 -7.98 -5.19 -15.03
CA HIS A 111 -7.42 -6.28 -14.24
C HIS A 111 -6.70 -5.76 -12.99
N TYR A 112 -5.84 -4.74 -13.13
CA TYR A 112 -5.18 -4.08 -12.01
C TYR A 112 -6.18 -3.52 -10.98
N SER A 113 -7.23 -2.83 -11.44
CA SER A 113 -8.25 -2.25 -10.56
C SER A 113 -9.00 -3.32 -9.74
N LEU A 114 -9.34 -4.45 -10.37
CA LEU A 114 -9.98 -5.58 -9.71
C LEU A 114 -9.08 -6.23 -8.65
N GLU A 115 -7.80 -6.44 -8.97
CA GLU A 115 -6.81 -6.97 -8.03
C GLU A 115 -6.61 -6.07 -6.80
N ASN A 116 -6.59 -4.76 -7.03
CA ASN A 116 -6.47 -3.77 -5.95
C ASN A 116 -7.69 -3.80 -5.01
N THR A 117 -8.88 -4.04 -5.57
CA THR A 117 -10.14 -4.14 -4.84
C THR A 117 -10.25 -5.46 -4.05
N ARG A 118 -9.80 -6.57 -4.63
CA ARG A 118 -9.74 -7.89 -3.97
C ARG A 118 -8.89 -7.87 -2.70
N GLY A 119 -7.74 -7.20 -2.73
CA GLY A 119 -6.90 -7.02 -1.54
C GLY A 119 -7.63 -6.29 -0.40
N HIS A 120 -8.46 -5.30 -0.73
CA HIS A 120 -9.25 -4.56 0.26
C HIS A 120 -10.45 -5.37 0.78
N HIS A 121 -11.08 -6.21 -0.05
CA HIS A 121 -12.16 -7.10 0.39
C HIS A 121 -11.66 -8.24 1.28
N LEU A 122 -10.49 -8.80 1.00
CA LEU A 122 -9.87 -9.81 1.87
C LEU A 122 -9.49 -9.22 3.24
N ALA A 123 -9.00 -7.97 3.27
CA ALA A 123 -8.71 -7.26 4.52
C ALA A 123 -9.98 -6.85 5.31
N ARG A 124 -11.16 -6.80 4.66
CA ARG A 124 -12.44 -6.41 5.26
C ARG A 124 -13.39 -7.56 5.58
N ARG A 125 -13.09 -8.80 5.16
CA ARG A 125 -13.89 -9.94 5.62
C ARG A 125 -13.60 -10.14 7.10
N PRO A 126 -14.59 -10.00 8.01
CA PRO A 126 -14.43 -10.62 9.31
C PRO A 126 -14.22 -12.11 9.02
N LEU A 127 -13.13 -12.67 9.56
CA LEU A 127 -13.00 -14.12 9.70
C LEU A 127 -14.19 -14.57 10.54
N ALA A 128 -15.30 -14.88 9.89
CA ALA A 128 -16.37 -15.68 10.47
C ALA A 128 -15.80 -17.10 10.60
N LEU A 129 -14.98 -17.28 11.64
CA LEU A 129 -14.55 -18.57 12.11
C LEU A 129 -15.79 -19.28 12.65
N THR A 130 -16.25 -20.24 11.86
CA THR A 130 -17.01 -21.38 12.33
C THR A 130 -16.17 -22.08 13.41
N SER A 131 -16.52 -21.92 14.68
CA SER A 131 -16.09 -22.84 15.74
C SER A 131 -16.94 -22.60 16.98
N GLY A 132 -17.74 -23.61 17.34
CA GLY A 132 -18.30 -23.72 18.67
C GLY A 132 -17.16 -23.91 19.67
N ALA A 133 -16.95 -22.94 20.54
CA ALA A 133 -16.16 -23.08 21.75
C ALA A 133 -16.88 -22.34 22.89
N PRO A 134 -16.96 -22.93 24.09
CA PRO A 134 -17.81 -22.41 25.16
C PRO A 134 -17.25 -21.10 25.73
N ARG A 135 -18.15 -20.13 25.94
CA ARG A 135 -17.91 -18.87 26.64
C ARG A 135 -17.43 -19.13 28.07
N VAL A 136 -16.13 -19.02 28.31
CA VAL A 136 -15.62 -18.80 29.67
C VAL A 136 -15.90 -17.35 30.04
N ARG A 137 -16.82 -17.19 31.00
CA ARG A 137 -17.28 -15.93 31.56
C ARG A 137 -16.22 -15.39 32.53
N CYS A 138 -15.35 -14.48 32.07
CA CYS A 138 -14.50 -13.70 32.98
C CYS A 138 -15.37 -12.72 33.76
N ARG A 139 -15.74 -13.10 34.99
CA ARG A 139 -16.34 -12.22 36.00
C ARG A 139 -15.27 -11.23 36.49
N GLY A 140 -15.54 -9.94 36.24
CA GLY A 140 -15.38 -8.84 37.20
C GLY A 140 -13.97 -8.40 37.60
N ARG A 141 -13.68 -7.12 37.38
CA ARG A 141 -13.18 -6.18 38.42
C ARG A 141 -13.35 -4.73 37.95
N PRO A 142 -13.43 -3.75 38.86
CA PRO A 142 -14.36 -2.65 38.76
C PRO A 142 -13.76 -1.35 38.24
N SER A 143 -14.68 -0.52 37.77
CA SER A 143 -14.55 0.83 37.24
C SER A 143 -13.97 1.81 38.25
N SER A 144 -12.92 2.56 37.86
CA SER A 144 -12.52 3.80 38.53
C SER A 144 -12.71 5.00 37.60
N HIS A 145 -13.65 5.84 38.05
CA HIS A 145 -13.75 7.30 37.89
C HIS A 145 -13.61 7.94 36.50
N ARG A 146 -14.81 8.17 35.93
CA ARG A 146 -15.19 9.25 35.05
C ARG A 146 -15.05 10.60 35.77
N THR A 147 -14.25 11.52 35.26
CA THR A 147 -14.39 12.96 35.52
C THR A 147 -14.59 13.71 34.20
N ARG A 148 -15.80 14.24 34.06
CA ARG A 148 -16.30 15.04 32.95
C ARG A 148 -16.31 16.50 33.43
N ARG A 149 -15.55 17.40 32.82
CA ARG A 149 -15.76 18.86 32.90
C ARG A 149 -15.19 19.48 31.63
N ARG A 150 -16.05 19.79 30.66
CA ARG A 150 -16.84 21.02 30.48
C ARG A 150 -16.09 22.00 29.58
N GLN A 151 -16.64 22.15 28.38
CA GLN A 151 -16.47 23.28 27.48
C GLN A 151 -16.51 24.61 28.24
N ARG A 152 -15.64 25.54 27.85
CA ARG A 152 -15.94 26.97 27.78
C ARG A 152 -15.06 27.63 26.70
N ASN A 153 -15.69 27.95 25.59
CA ASN A 153 -15.29 29.01 24.68
C ASN A 153 -15.83 30.33 25.24
N PRO A 154 -15.07 31.43 25.18
CA PRO A 154 -15.69 32.66 24.69
C PRO A 154 -14.82 33.38 23.66
N ARG A 155 -15.50 33.80 22.59
CA ARG A 155 -15.10 34.84 21.65
C ARG A 155 -14.81 36.17 22.37
N ARG A 156 -13.82 36.94 21.88
CA ARG A 156 -13.87 38.38 21.51
C ARG A 156 -12.61 39.16 21.96
N GLN A 157 -12.08 39.90 20.97
CA GLN A 157 -11.39 41.21 21.04
C GLN A 157 -10.03 41.20 21.78
N PHE A 158 -8.92 41.61 21.16
CA PHE A 158 -8.68 42.84 20.38
C PHE A 158 -7.96 42.57 19.06
#